data_AF-A0AAV4T860-F1
#
_entry.id   AF-A0AAV4T860-F1
#
_cell.length_a   1.000
_cell.length_b   1.000
_cell.length_c   1.000
_cell.angle_alpha   90.00
_cell.angle_beta   90.00
_cell.angle_gamma   90.00
#
_symmetry.space_group_name_H-M   'P 1'
#
loop_
_entity.id
_entity.type
_entity.pdbx_description
1 polymer ?
#
loop_
_entity_poly.entity_id
_entity_poly.type
_entity_poly.pdbx_seq_one_letter_code
_entity_poly.pdbx_strand_id
1 'polypeptide(L)'
;MNGRLGGAFVVYSNSTETHSETFRLSDHETVYSAELVAVKQAINFAIDARFPTTNIISDSRSVLQALENINNTERDILAIKHLLVNHEGAIRLFWIKAHAGFIDNERAHEYAKCATSKEVIDFSSGYSLLYMKKLIKKKLLERWQDRWSSFTKGKEVFAIFPEVKTSRIQEFYIN
;
A
#
# COMPACT_ATOMS: atom_id res chain seq x y z
N MET A 1 2.42 15.23 -1.89
CA MET A 1 1.51 14.10 -1.58
C MET A 1 1.19 14.17 -0.09
N ASN A 2 -0.08 14.33 0.27
CA ASN A 2 -0.54 14.61 1.65
C ASN A 2 -0.47 13.39 2.60
N GLY A 3 0.37 12.38 2.32
CA GLY A 3 0.48 11.15 3.10
C GLY A 3 -0.76 10.26 3.11
N ARG A 4 -1.89 10.72 2.55
CA ARG A 4 -3.14 9.97 2.44
C ARG A 4 -3.10 9.00 1.29
N LEU A 5 -3.74 7.86 1.47
CA LEU A 5 -3.78 6.78 0.51
C LEU A 5 -5.22 6.40 0.17
N GLY A 6 -5.47 6.17 -1.11
CA GLY A 6 -6.75 5.74 -1.63
C GLY A 6 -6.55 4.62 -2.64
N GLY A 7 -7.58 3.83 -2.83
CA GLY A 7 -7.65 2.83 -3.89
C GLY A 7 -9.03 2.84 -4.53
N ALA A 8 -9.12 2.22 -5.70
CA ALA A 8 -10.36 2.10 -6.43
C ALA A 8 -10.32 0.89 -7.35
N PHE A 9 -11.51 0.42 -7.75
CA PHE A 9 -11.66 -0.44 -8.91
C PHE A 9 -12.81 0.05 -9.77
N VAL A 10 -12.77 -0.31 -11.05
CA VAL A 10 -13.80 0.01 -12.05
C VAL A 10 -14.21 -1.26 -12.76
N VAL A 11 -15.48 -1.34 -13.14
CA VAL A 11 -16.04 -2.47 -13.86
C VAL A 11 -16.54 -1.96 -15.20
N TYR A 12 -16.06 -2.60 -16.26
CA TYR A 12 -16.47 -2.31 -17.63
C TYR A 12 -17.21 -3.50 -18.22
N SER A 13 -18.33 -3.23 -18.89
CA SER A 13 -19.05 -4.18 -19.72
C SER A 13 -19.29 -3.55 -21.09
N ASN A 14 -18.90 -4.24 -22.16
CA ASN A 14 -19.01 -3.73 -23.54
C ASN A 14 -18.44 -2.31 -23.71
N SER A 15 -17.23 -2.06 -23.17
CA SER A 15 -16.53 -0.76 -23.19
C SER A 15 -17.25 0.38 -22.45
N THR A 16 -18.27 0.08 -21.66
CA THR A 16 -19.00 1.04 -20.84
C THR A 16 -18.69 0.78 -19.37
N GLU A 17 -18.35 1.83 -18.61
CA GLU A 17 -18.20 1.76 -17.16
C GLU A 17 -19.58 1.48 -16.55
N THR A 18 -19.74 0.33 -15.89
CA THR A 18 -21.02 -0.08 -15.26
C THR A 18 -21.02 0.08 -13.75
N HIS A 19 -19.84 0.06 -13.14
CA HIS A 19 -19.67 0.22 -11.69
C HIS A 19 -18.29 0.74 -11.37
N SER A 20 -18.16 1.41 -10.22
CA SER A 20 -16.88 1.82 -9.68
C SER A 20 -16.99 1.92 -8.17
N GLU A 21 -15.90 1.58 -7.48
CA GLU A 21 -15.79 1.84 -6.05
C GLU A 21 -14.48 2.53 -5.73
N THR A 22 -14.56 3.41 -4.75
CA THR A 22 -13.41 4.13 -4.19
C THR A 22 -13.36 3.87 -2.71
N PHE A 23 -12.15 3.81 -2.16
CA PHE A 23 -11.97 3.62 -0.73
C PHE A 23 -10.71 4.34 -0.25
N ARG A 24 -10.79 4.90 0.96
CA ARG A 24 -9.67 5.52 1.64
C ARG A 24 -9.03 4.53 2.60
N LEU A 25 -7.71 4.45 2.53
CA LEU A 25 -6.90 3.70 3.47
C LEU A 25 -6.35 4.62 4.56
N SER A 26 -6.01 4.05 5.70
CA SER A 26 -5.29 4.76 6.76
C SER A 26 -3.99 5.39 6.25
N ASP A 27 -3.64 6.56 6.79
CA ASP A 27 -2.50 7.37 6.32
C ASP A 27 -1.12 6.69 6.53
N HIS A 28 -1.07 5.58 7.28
CA HIS A 28 0.12 4.77 7.50
C HIS A 28 0.27 3.59 6.53
N GLU A 29 -0.71 3.37 5.66
CA GLU A 29 -0.72 2.27 4.70
C GLU A 29 0.27 2.50 3.55
N THR A 30 0.57 1.41 2.84
CA THR A 30 1.48 1.43 1.68
C THR A 30 0.69 1.36 0.39
N VAL A 31 1.25 1.89 -0.71
CA VAL A 31 0.66 1.73 -2.05
C VAL A 31 0.37 0.26 -2.34
N TYR A 32 1.28 -0.65 -1.99
CA TYR A 32 1.04 -2.10 -2.10
C TYR A 32 -0.24 -2.55 -1.38
N SER A 33 -0.49 -2.07 -0.15
CA SER A 33 -1.72 -2.36 0.59
C SER A 33 -2.96 -1.87 -0.18
N ALA A 34 -2.93 -0.65 -0.73
CA ALA A 34 -4.06 -0.10 -1.48
C ALA A 34 -4.36 -0.90 -2.74
N GLU A 35 -3.32 -1.26 -3.50
CA GLU A 35 -3.45 -2.09 -4.70
C GLU A 35 -3.97 -3.49 -4.36
N LEU A 36 -3.49 -4.08 -3.27
CA LEU A 36 -3.94 -5.40 -2.80
C LEU A 36 -5.43 -5.36 -2.39
N VAL A 37 -5.85 -4.32 -1.69
CA VAL A 37 -7.25 -4.09 -1.33
C VAL A 37 -8.09 -3.87 -2.58
N ALA A 38 -7.62 -3.10 -3.57
CA ALA A 38 -8.32 -2.89 -4.83
C ALA A 38 -8.62 -4.21 -5.56
N VAL A 39 -7.60 -5.06 -5.71
CA VAL A 39 -7.75 -6.38 -6.33
C VAL A 39 -8.72 -7.25 -5.54
N LYS A 40 -8.61 -7.27 -4.20
CA LYS A 40 -9.51 -8.04 -3.34
C LYS A 40 -10.96 -7.58 -3.45
N GLN A 41 -11.21 -6.27 -3.46
CA GLN A 41 -12.56 -5.71 -3.60
C GLN A 41 -13.15 -6.00 -4.99
N ALA A 42 -12.36 -5.86 -6.05
CA ALA A 42 -12.81 -6.20 -7.39
C ALA A 42 -13.19 -7.69 -7.54
N ILE A 43 -12.43 -8.59 -6.89
CA ILE A 43 -12.73 -10.02 -6.83
C ILE A 43 -14.02 -10.28 -6.06
N ASN A 44 -14.17 -9.71 -4.86
CA ASN A 44 -15.40 -9.85 -4.07
C ASN A 44 -16.62 -9.37 -4.86
N PHE A 45 -16.52 -8.19 -5.49
CA PHE A 45 -17.58 -7.66 -6.33
C PHE A 45 -17.95 -8.62 -7.46
N ALA A 46 -16.96 -9.18 -8.16
CA ALA A 46 -17.21 -10.15 -9.24
C ALA A 46 -17.91 -11.42 -8.75
N ILE A 47 -17.53 -11.91 -7.57
CA ILE A 47 -18.14 -13.08 -6.91
C ILE A 47 -19.59 -12.76 -6.51
N ASP A 48 -19.81 -11.62 -5.85
CA ASP A 48 -21.13 -11.19 -5.36
C ASP A 48 -22.09 -10.91 -6.52
N ALA A 49 -21.60 -10.30 -7.59
CA ALA A 49 -22.34 -10.07 -8.84
C ALA A 49 -22.55 -11.36 -9.66
N ARG A 50 -21.97 -12.49 -9.25
CA ARG A 50 -22.05 -13.80 -9.91
C ARG A 50 -21.63 -13.76 -11.38
N PHE A 51 -20.57 -13.01 -11.69
CA PHE A 51 -20.04 -12.99 -13.04
C PHE A 51 -19.40 -14.34 -13.39
N PRO A 52 -19.79 -14.98 -14.51
CA PRO A 52 -19.29 -16.32 -14.85
C PRO A 52 -17.82 -16.31 -15.25
N THR A 53 -17.34 -15.21 -15.83
CA THR A 53 -15.94 -15.01 -16.19
C THR A 53 -15.59 -13.54 -16.03
N THR A 54 -14.52 -13.26 -15.30
CA THR A 54 -14.04 -11.90 -15.02
C THR A 54 -12.55 -11.80 -15.26
N ASN A 55 -12.14 -10.75 -15.97
CA ASN A 55 -10.74 -10.38 -16.12
C ASN A 55 -10.45 -9.22 -15.18
N ILE A 56 -9.60 -9.43 -14.18
CA ILE A 56 -9.09 -8.38 -13.31
C ILE A 56 -7.78 -7.90 -13.91
N ILE A 57 -7.75 -6.62 -14.27
CA ILE A 57 -6.60 -5.97 -14.88
C ILE A 57 -6.02 -5.02 -13.84
N SER A 58 -4.72 -5.17 -13.52
CA SER A 58 -4.04 -4.34 -12.54
C SER A 58 -2.66 -3.93 -13.04
N ASP A 59 -2.24 -2.71 -12.74
CA ASP A 59 -0.89 -2.23 -13.00
C ASP A 59 0.11 -2.55 -11.88
N SER A 60 -0.37 -3.09 -10.76
CA SER A 60 0.43 -3.49 -9.61
C SER A 60 1.12 -4.85 -9.82
N ARG A 61 2.28 -4.81 -10.48
CA ARG A 61 3.13 -6.00 -10.68
C ARG A 61 3.46 -6.71 -9.36
N SER A 62 3.68 -5.94 -8.28
CA SER A 62 4.01 -6.49 -6.96
C SER A 62 2.88 -7.35 -6.38
N VAL A 63 1.63 -6.92 -6.53
CA VAL A 63 0.46 -7.68 -6.03
C VAL A 63 0.30 -8.97 -6.83
N LEU A 64 0.42 -8.89 -8.16
CA LEU A 64 0.29 -10.05 -9.03
C LEU A 64 1.39 -11.08 -8.78
N GLN A 65 2.65 -10.65 -8.60
CA GLN A 65 3.76 -11.53 -8.21
C GLN A 65 3.55 -12.16 -6.83
N ALA A 66 2.98 -11.41 -5.88
CA ALA A 66 2.67 -11.92 -4.56
C ALA A 66 1.58 -13.01 -4.59
N LEU A 67 0.58 -12.86 -5.48
CA LEU A 67 -0.48 -13.84 -5.71
C LEU A 67 0.03 -15.08 -6.46
N GLU A 68 0.91 -14.90 -7.45
CA GLU A 68 1.53 -15.99 -8.21
C GLU A 68 2.47 -16.85 -7.33
N ASN A 69 3.16 -16.24 -6.37
CA ASN A 69 4.08 -16.96 -5.49
C ASN A 69 3.33 -17.90 -4.54
N ILE A 70 3.38 -19.20 -4.83
CA ILE A 70 2.74 -20.27 -4.03
C ILE A 70 3.19 -20.25 -2.57
N ASN A 71 4.46 -19.92 -2.32
CA ASN A 71 5.05 -19.91 -0.97
C ASN A 71 4.71 -18.66 -0.16
N ASN A 72 3.97 -17.70 -0.73
CA ASN A 72 3.57 -16.51 0.00
C ASN A 72 2.48 -16.83 1.03
N THR A 73 2.79 -16.60 2.30
CA THR A 73 1.96 -16.86 3.49
C THR A 73 1.34 -15.60 4.09
N GLU A 74 1.45 -14.45 3.42
CA GLU A 74 0.80 -13.21 3.84
C GLU A 74 -0.73 -13.41 3.92
N ARG A 75 -1.34 -13.00 5.04
CA ARG A 75 -2.76 -13.26 5.34
C ARG A 75 -3.69 -12.80 4.22
N ASP A 76 -3.52 -11.58 3.72
CA ASP A 76 -4.41 -11.03 2.70
C ASP A 76 -4.22 -11.69 1.33
N ILE A 77 -2.99 -12.09 0.99
CA ILE A 77 -2.70 -12.87 -0.21
C ILE A 77 -3.35 -14.24 -0.13
N LEU A 78 -3.25 -14.94 1.02
CA LEU A 78 -3.92 -16.21 1.25
C LEU A 78 -5.45 -16.06 1.16
N ALA A 79 -6.01 -14.98 1.70
CA ALA A 79 -7.44 -14.69 1.60
C ALA A 79 -7.88 -14.53 0.13
N ILE A 80 -7.13 -13.80 -0.69
CA ILE A 80 -7.42 -13.65 -2.12
C ILE A 80 -7.29 -14.99 -2.85
N LYS A 81 -6.22 -15.75 -2.61
CA LYS A 81 -6.05 -17.08 -3.20
C LYS A 81 -7.22 -18.00 -2.86
N HIS A 82 -7.70 -17.96 -1.62
CA HIS A 82 -8.87 -18.72 -1.19
C HIS A 82 -10.15 -18.30 -1.92
N LEU A 83 -10.36 -17.00 -2.12
CA LEU A 83 -11.48 -16.49 -2.93
C LEU A 83 -11.41 -17.01 -4.37
N LEU A 84 -10.23 -16.96 -4.99
CA LEU A 84 -10.02 -17.42 -6.37
C LEU A 84 -10.25 -18.92 -6.53
N VAL A 85 -9.80 -19.76 -5.58
CA VAL A 85 -9.93 -21.22 -5.65
C VAL A 85 -11.36 -21.70 -5.41
N ASN A 86 -12.11 -21.02 -4.53
CA ASN A 86 -13.47 -21.44 -4.17
C ASN A 86 -14.56 -20.81 -5.04
N HIS A 87 -14.19 -19.91 -5.95
CA HIS A 87 -15.14 -19.34 -6.90
C HIS A 87 -15.43 -20.35 -8.02
N GLU A 88 -16.72 -20.60 -8.29
CA GLU A 88 -17.14 -21.53 -9.34
C GLU A 88 -16.87 -21.00 -10.77
N GLY A 89 -16.82 -19.68 -10.93
CA GLY A 89 -16.51 -19.03 -12.21
C GLY A 89 -15.02 -18.89 -12.48
N ALA A 90 -14.68 -18.23 -13.59
CA ALA A 90 -13.29 -18.00 -13.98
C ALA A 90 -12.86 -16.56 -13.71
N ILE A 91 -12.00 -16.34 -12.72
CA ILE A 91 -11.32 -15.05 -12.51
C ILE A 91 -9.89 -15.15 -13.04
N ARG A 92 -9.54 -14.27 -13.97
CA ARG A 92 -8.20 -14.19 -14.58
C ARG A 92 -7.55 -12.87 -14.19
N LEU A 93 -6.29 -12.93 -13.78
CA LEU A 93 -5.51 -11.75 -13.41
C LEU A 93 -4.56 -11.37 -14.53
N PHE A 94 -4.56 -10.10 -14.95
CA PHE A 94 -3.68 -9.57 -15.99
C PHE A 94 -2.88 -8.38 -15.46
N TRP A 95 -1.60 -8.34 -15.84
CA TRP A 95 -0.77 -7.18 -15.61
C TRP A 95 -0.79 -6.26 -16.84
N ILE A 96 -0.94 -4.96 -16.60
CA ILE A 96 -0.72 -3.92 -17.61
C ILE A 96 0.26 -2.88 -17.09
N LYS A 97 0.82 -2.10 -18.01
CA LYS A 97 1.70 -0.99 -17.63
C LYS A 97 0.87 0.22 -17.21
N ALA A 98 1.17 0.78 -16.05
CA ALA A 98 0.62 2.06 -15.59
C ALA A 98 0.93 3.18 -16.60
N HIS A 99 0.00 4.13 -16.76
CA HIS A 99 0.19 5.33 -17.60
C HIS A 99 0.51 5.01 -19.07
N ALA A 100 -0.06 3.91 -19.58
CA ALA A 100 0.06 3.50 -20.97
C ALA A 100 -1.11 3.97 -21.85
N GLY A 101 -2.06 4.73 -21.30
CA GLY A 101 -3.21 5.28 -22.03
C GLY A 101 -4.41 4.34 -22.13
N PHE A 102 -4.46 3.29 -21.30
CA PHE A 102 -5.63 2.43 -21.17
C PHE A 102 -6.71 3.16 -20.36
N ILE A 103 -7.84 3.46 -21.01
CA ILE A 103 -8.85 4.39 -20.48
C ILE A 103 -9.45 3.91 -19.15
N ASP A 104 -9.64 2.60 -19.02
CA ASP A 104 -10.14 1.89 -17.84
C ASP A 104 -9.14 1.95 -16.68
N ASN A 105 -7.85 1.75 -16.96
CA ASN A 105 -6.80 1.86 -15.96
C ASN A 105 -6.61 3.30 -15.47
N GLU A 106 -6.55 4.28 -16.39
CA GLU A 106 -6.46 5.68 -16.01
C GLU A 106 -7.67 6.13 -15.19
N ARG A 107 -8.86 5.59 -15.49
CA ARG A 107 -10.08 5.85 -14.73
C ARG A 107 -10.00 5.33 -13.29
N ALA A 108 -9.53 4.09 -13.10
CA ALA A 108 -9.28 3.55 -11.77
C ALA A 108 -8.26 4.39 -10.99
N HIS A 109 -7.18 4.84 -11.66
CA HIS A 109 -6.16 5.69 -11.05
C HIS A 109 -6.72 7.06 -10.64
N GLU A 110 -7.55 7.68 -11.48
CA GLU A 110 -8.23 8.94 -11.17
C GLU A 110 -9.13 8.78 -9.94
N TYR A 111 -9.94 7.72 -9.90
CA TYR A 111 -10.80 7.43 -8.75
C TYR A 111 -10.01 7.16 -7.47
N ALA A 112 -8.91 6.41 -7.53
CA ALA A 112 -8.03 6.18 -6.38
C ALA A 112 -7.45 7.50 -5.85
N LYS A 113 -7.08 8.42 -6.75
CA LYS A 113 -6.59 9.76 -6.38
C LYS A 113 -7.69 10.59 -5.71
N CYS A 114 -8.90 10.59 -6.24
CA CYS A 114 -10.05 11.26 -5.62
C CYS A 114 -10.39 10.68 -4.24
N ALA A 115 -10.22 9.37 -4.04
CA ALA A 115 -10.46 8.71 -2.76
C ALA A 115 -9.58 9.24 -1.61
N THR A 116 -8.39 9.77 -1.91
CA THR A 116 -7.49 10.37 -0.91
C THR A 116 -8.09 11.60 -0.21
N SER A 117 -9.10 12.23 -0.81
CA SER A 117 -9.80 13.39 -0.27
C SER A 117 -10.94 13.03 0.67
N LYS A 118 -11.39 11.76 0.72
CA LYS A 118 -12.43 11.32 1.66
C LYS A 118 -11.99 11.59 3.09
N GLU A 119 -12.89 11.97 3.99
CA GLU A 119 -12.56 12.16 5.41
C GLU A 119 -12.56 10.84 6.19
N VAL A 120 -13.50 9.96 5.86
CA VAL A 120 -13.66 8.64 6.48
C VAL A 120 -12.61 7.67 5.94
N ILE A 121 -12.06 6.84 6.83
CA ILE A 121 -11.16 5.74 6.48
C ILE A 121 -12.01 4.48 6.33
N ASP A 122 -11.98 3.88 5.14
CA ASP A 122 -12.73 2.67 4.80
C ASP A 122 -11.94 1.41 5.19
N PHE A 123 -10.62 1.43 4.99
CA PHE A 123 -9.74 0.32 5.32
C PHE A 123 -8.57 0.77 6.18
N SER A 124 -8.39 0.07 7.30
CA SER A 124 -7.16 0.11 8.08
C SER A 124 -6.71 -1.30 8.32
N SER A 125 -5.52 -1.67 7.83
CA SER A 125 -4.84 -2.78 8.45
C SER A 125 -4.31 -2.31 9.81
N GLY A 126 -4.09 -3.25 10.74
CA GLY A 126 -3.32 -2.93 11.95
C GLY A 126 -1.94 -2.37 11.57
N TYR A 127 -1.18 -1.90 12.55
CA TYR A 127 0.16 -1.39 12.24
C TYR A 127 1.03 -2.48 11.62
N SER A 128 1.38 -2.34 10.35
CA SER A 128 2.33 -3.24 9.69
C SER A 128 3.66 -3.22 10.46
N LEU A 129 4.39 -4.34 10.46
CA LEU A 129 5.69 -4.42 11.13
C LEU A 129 6.65 -3.36 10.58
N LEU A 130 6.57 -3.06 9.28
CA LEU A 130 7.35 -2.00 8.63
C LEU A 130 6.98 -0.62 9.16
N TYR A 131 5.69 -0.32 9.30
CA TYR A 131 5.23 0.92 9.89
C TYR A 131 5.67 1.04 11.35
N MET A 132 5.52 -0.02 12.15
CA MET A 132 6.00 -0.03 13.54
C MET A 132 7.51 0.18 13.64
N LYS A 133 8.31 -0.49 12.80
CA LYS A 133 9.76 -0.27 12.73
C LYS A 133 10.09 1.19 12.37
N LYS A 134 9.38 1.77 11.41
CA LYS A 134 9.55 3.18 11.01
C LYS A 134 9.19 4.13 12.15
N LEU A 135 8.09 3.87 12.85
CA LEU A 135 7.62 4.65 13.99
C LEU A 135 8.60 4.59 15.17
N ILE A 136 9.08 3.40 15.51
CA ILE A 136 10.10 3.19 16.56
C ILE A 136 11.39 3.93 16.18
N LYS A 137 11.88 3.76 14.95
CA LYS A 137 13.08 4.45 14.47
C LYS A 137 12.93 5.97 14.56
N LYS A 138 11.78 6.51 14.15
CA LYS A 138 11.48 7.95 14.28
C LYS A 138 11.52 8.40 15.73
N LYS A 139 10.86 7.67 16.64
CA LYS A 139 10.84 7.98 18.08
C LYS A 139 12.23 7.91 18.73
N LEU A 140 13.05 6.95 18.34
CA LEU A 140 14.43 6.84 18.80
C LEU A 140 15.29 8.01 18.31
N LEU A 141 15.11 8.42 17.05
CA LEU A 141 15.80 9.59 16.50
C LEU A 141 15.39 10.89 17.18
N GLU A 142 14.08 11.10 17.42
CA GLU A 142 13.56 12.24 18.18
C GLU A 142 14.20 12.29 19.57
N ARG A 143 14.17 11.19 20.32
CA ARG A 143 14.81 11.12 21.65
C ARG A 143 16.32 11.35 21.62
N TRP A 144 17.01 10.84 20.60
CA TRP A 144 18.45 11.08 20.45
C TRP A 144 18.73 12.55 20.17
N GLN A 145 17.93 13.18 19.30
CA GLN A 145 18.02 14.60 19.03
C GLN A 145 17.76 15.43 20.29
N ASP A 146 16.72 15.11 21.07
CA ASP A 146 16.41 15.81 22.32
C ASP A 146 17.58 15.72 23.31
N ARG A 147 18.19 14.54 23.44
CA ARG A 147 19.37 14.34 24.28
C ARG A 147 20.58 15.11 23.77
N TRP A 148 20.77 15.14 22.45
CA TRP A 148 21.89 15.86 21.82
C TRP A 148 21.77 17.37 22.00
N SER A 149 20.57 17.92 21.79
CA SER A 149 20.26 19.33 21.97
C SER A 149 20.34 19.79 23.43
N SER A 150 20.03 18.90 24.38
CA SER A 150 20.09 19.19 25.82
C SER A 150 21.44 18.87 26.47
N PHE A 151 22.41 18.36 25.69
CA PHE A 151 23.69 17.93 26.24
C PHE A 151 24.56 19.14 26.60
N THR A 152 24.94 19.26 27.87
CA THR A 152 25.72 20.41 28.37
C THR A 152 27.22 20.30 28.08
N LYS A 153 27.74 19.09 27.88
CA LYS A 153 29.13 18.81 27.48
C LYS A 153 29.21 18.61 25.96
N GLY A 154 30.30 18.99 25.31
CA GLY A 154 30.46 18.78 23.85
C GLY A 154 29.74 19.80 22.96
N LYS A 155 29.46 21.01 23.46
CA LYS A 155 28.80 22.10 22.71
C LYS A 155 29.51 22.49 21.42
N GLU A 156 30.83 22.39 21.38
CA GLU A 156 31.65 22.65 20.20
C GLU A 156 31.31 21.66 19.07
N VAL A 157 31.13 20.38 19.41
CA VAL A 157 30.74 19.34 18.46
C VAL A 157 29.27 19.51 18.04
N PHE A 158 28.39 19.91 18.96
CA PHE A 158 27.00 20.26 18.64
C PHE A 158 26.91 21.43 17.66
N ALA A 159 27.75 22.46 17.80
CA ALA A 159 27.79 23.60 16.88
C ALA A 159 28.14 23.18 15.45
N ILE A 160 28.98 22.16 15.28
CA ILE A 160 29.35 21.61 13.97
C ILE A 160 28.28 20.63 13.45
N PHE A 161 27.68 19.84 14.33
CA PHE A 161 26.70 18.80 13.98
C PHE A 161 25.44 18.91 14.84
N PRO A 162 24.56 19.90 14.61
CA PRO A 162 23.39 20.11 15.46
C PRO A 162 22.32 19.03 15.31
N GLU A 163 22.28 18.37 14.16
CA GLU A 163 21.31 17.30 13.87
C GLU A 163 21.94 15.91 13.96
N VAL A 164 21.23 15.00 14.63
CA VAL A 164 21.55 13.57 14.66
C VAL A 164 21.22 12.93 13.31
N LYS A 165 22.17 12.16 12.75
CA LYS A 165 21.99 11.45 11.48
C LYS A 165 22.51 10.03 11.60
N THR A 166 21.69 9.03 11.28
CA THR A 166 22.11 7.62 11.31
C THR A 166 23.23 7.31 10.32
N SER A 167 23.35 8.10 9.24
CA SER A 167 24.42 7.95 8.25
C SER A 167 25.81 8.34 8.78
N ARG A 168 25.89 8.97 9.95
CA ARG A 168 27.15 9.38 10.59
C ARG A 168 27.63 8.38 11.65
N ILE A 169 26.86 7.31 11.89
CA ILE A 169 27.26 6.25 12.81
C ILE A 169 28.20 5.31 12.04
N GLN A 170 29.49 5.36 12.34
CA GLN A 170 30.40 4.26 12.03
C GLN A 170 30.21 3.14 13.06
N GLU A 171 30.32 1.89 12.64
CA GLU A 171 30.27 0.73 13.55
C GLU A 171 31.40 0.87 14.57
N PHE A 172 31.05 1.25 15.79
CA PHE A 172 31.97 1.18 16.92
C PHE A 172 31.99 -0.27 17.40
N TYR A 173 32.99 -1.04 16.96
CA TYR A 173 33.34 -2.29 17.62
C TYR A 173 33.84 -1.95 19.02
N ILE A 174 33.12 -2.41 20.04
CA ILE A 174 33.61 -2.40 21.42
C ILE A 174 34.55 -3.62 21.51
N ASN A 175 35.85 -3.37 21.60
CA ASN A 175 36.87 -4.38 21.94
C ASN A 175 36.75 -4.79 23.40
#